data_AF-A0A0P1B8N3-F1
#
_entry.id   AF-A0A0P1B8N3-F1
#
_cell.length_a   1.000
_cell.length_b   1.000
_cell.length_c   1.000
_cell.angle_alpha   90.00
_cell.angle_beta   90.00
_cell.angle_gamma   90.00
#
_symmetry.space_group_name_H-M   'P 1'
#
loop_
_entity.id
_entity.type
_entity.pdbx_description
1 polymer ?
#
loop_
_entity_poly.entity_id
_entity_poly.type
_entity_poly.pdbx_seq_one_letter_code
_entity_poly.pdbx_strand_id
1 'polypeptide(L)'
;MGVALLHDILALSELATLKSVLSVAVLPVETLVSMLYWTVLAIDPDLLVPPRLTDDPNNPGQVIKESIRLPLSADLAMHAAPAVFLLADFLLVSPPFPKKVRPAFVSGIATVAYCVWCERCAAVNGHYPYPLLGLLSLWPRLGLYAGCSVTMVLVLGAVRTIHSALDRRYKRVWDDTVAETIAGKVGELSKKHK
;
A
#
# COMPACT_ATOMS: atom_id res chain seq x y z
N MET A 1 9.58 -2.77 6.10
CA MET A 1 10.41 -3.98 6.27
C MET A 1 11.77 -3.71 6.91
N GLY A 2 12.61 -2.79 6.38
CA GLY A 2 13.93 -2.53 6.97
C GLY A 2 13.92 -2.13 8.45
N VAL A 3 12.99 -1.26 8.87
CA VAL A 3 12.84 -0.86 10.28
C VAL A 3 12.42 -2.05 11.17
N ALA A 4 11.59 -2.96 10.66
CA ALA A 4 11.16 -4.15 11.40
C ALA A 4 12.32 -5.13 11.59
N LEU A 5 13.08 -5.39 10.52
CA LEU A 5 14.26 -6.23 10.59
C LEU A 5 15.31 -5.66 11.56
N LEU A 6 15.55 -4.35 11.49
CA LEU A 6 16.48 -3.67 12.40
C LEU A 6 16.01 -3.73 13.85
N HIS A 7 14.70 -3.59 14.10
CA HIS A 7 14.14 -3.80 15.43
C HIS A 7 14.45 -5.21 15.94
N ASP A 8 14.18 -6.23 15.13
CA ASP A 8 14.30 -7.62 15.55
C ASP A 8 15.77 -8.02 15.79
N ILE A 9 16.72 -7.37 15.12
CA ILE A 9 18.16 -7.55 15.34
C ILE A 9 18.65 -6.74 16.56
N LEU A 10 18.20 -5.49 16.73
CA LEU A 10 18.77 -4.54 17.69
C LEU A 10 17.99 -4.45 19.02
N ALA A 11 16.80 -5.03 19.10
CA ALA A 11 15.90 -5.03 20.27
C ALA A 11 15.61 -3.62 20.85
N LEU A 12 15.61 -2.59 20.01
CA LEU A 12 15.41 -1.20 20.43
C LEU A 12 13.93 -0.82 20.49
N SER A 13 13.41 -0.46 21.66
CA SER A 13 11.99 -0.12 21.89
C SER A 13 11.46 1.04 21.03
N GLU A 14 12.35 1.96 20.63
CA GLU A 14 12.02 3.09 19.75
C GLU A 14 11.70 2.63 18.32
N LEU A 15 12.38 1.58 17.84
CA LEU A 15 12.12 0.99 16.55
C LEU A 15 10.81 0.18 16.55
N ALA A 16 10.41 -0.42 17.68
CA ALA A 16 9.10 -1.07 17.81
C ALA A 16 7.94 -0.08 17.64
N THR A 17 8.10 1.10 18.22
CA THR A 17 7.14 2.21 18.08
C THR A 17 7.05 2.66 16.63
N LEU A 18 8.19 2.93 16.00
CA LEU A 18 8.25 3.37 14.61
C LEU A 18 7.68 2.31 13.66
N LYS A 19 8.03 1.03 13.86
CA LYS A 19 7.46 -0.12 13.14
C LYS A 19 5.93 -0.11 13.23
N SER A 20 5.39 -0.01 14.44
CA SER A 20 3.94 -0.03 14.66
C SER A 20 3.22 1.15 13.98
N VAL A 21 3.79 2.35 14.06
CA VAL A 21 3.23 3.55 13.41
C VAL A 21 3.29 3.45 11.90
N LEU A 22 4.42 3.03 11.33
CA LEU A 22 4.56 2.87 9.89
C LEU A 22 3.63 1.77 9.35
N SER A 23 3.52 0.64 10.05
CA SER A 23 2.69 -0.49 9.63
C SER A 23 1.20 -0.14 9.54
N VAL A 24 0.72 0.84 10.32
CA VAL A 24 -0.68 1.33 10.22
C VAL A 24 -1.01 1.86 8.83
N ALA A 25 -0.05 2.51 8.16
CA ALA A 25 -0.24 3.11 6.85
C ALA A 25 0.27 2.20 5.73
N VAL A 26 1.46 1.64 5.90
CA VAL A 26 2.17 0.92 4.85
C VAL A 26 1.51 -0.43 4.56
N LEU A 27 1.12 -1.20 5.58
CA LEU A 27 0.52 -2.52 5.33
C LEU A 27 -0.77 -2.44 4.50
N PRO A 28 -1.75 -1.58 4.83
CA PRO A 28 -2.97 -1.47 4.03
C PRO A 28 -2.68 -0.96 2.61
N VAL A 29 -1.82 0.05 2.47
CA VAL A 29 -1.45 0.63 1.17
C VAL A 29 -0.79 -0.41 0.28
N GLU A 30 0.24 -1.10 0.76
CA GLU A 30 0.95 -2.11 -0.02
C GLU A 30 0.04 -3.30 -0.38
N THR A 31 -0.86 -3.70 0.52
CA THR A 31 -1.85 -4.74 0.22
C THR A 31 -2.80 -4.31 -0.90
N LEU A 32 -3.29 -3.06 -0.86
CA LEU A 32 -4.12 -2.51 -1.93
C LEU A 32 -3.34 -2.41 -3.24
N VAL A 33 -2.12 -1.88 -3.22
CA VAL A 33 -1.25 -1.76 -4.40
C VAL A 33 -1.02 -3.13 -5.04
N SER A 34 -0.73 -4.15 -4.24
CA SER A 34 -0.59 -5.53 -4.70
C SER A 34 -1.86 -6.02 -5.41
N MET A 35 -3.02 -5.87 -4.77
CA MET A 35 -4.30 -6.29 -5.35
C MET A 35 -4.59 -5.57 -6.67
N LEU A 36 -4.40 -4.25 -6.71
CA LEU A 36 -4.63 -3.44 -7.90
C LEU A 36 -3.67 -3.83 -9.03
N TYR A 37 -2.37 -3.94 -8.73
CA TYR A 37 -1.34 -4.29 -9.70
C TYR A 37 -1.66 -5.62 -10.39
N TRP A 38 -1.83 -6.68 -9.62
CA TRP A 38 -2.07 -8.02 -10.17
C TRP A 38 -3.42 -8.13 -10.88
N THR A 39 -4.45 -7.41 -10.41
CA THR A 39 -5.76 -7.38 -11.08
C THR A 39 -5.67 -6.67 -12.43
N VAL A 40 -5.07 -5.48 -12.47
CA VAL A 40 -4.95 -4.72 -13.72
C VAL A 40 -4.02 -5.46 -14.70
N LEU A 41 -2.89 -5.98 -14.23
CA LEU A 41 -1.95 -6.75 -15.06
C LEU A 41 -2.62 -8.00 -15.68
N ALA A 42 -3.52 -8.65 -14.95
CA ALA A 42 -4.27 -9.81 -15.45
C ALA A 42 -5.35 -9.43 -16.48
N ILE A 43 -5.92 -8.23 -16.38
CA ILE A 43 -6.92 -7.72 -17.33
C ILE A 43 -6.24 -7.23 -18.60
N ASP A 44 -5.41 -6.20 -18.46
CA ASP A 44 -4.66 -5.62 -19.55
C ASP A 44 -3.43 -4.85 -19.01
N PRO A 45 -2.21 -5.31 -19.33
CA PRO A 45 -0.95 -4.63 -18.97
C PRO A 45 -0.82 -3.20 -19.47
N ASP A 46 -1.44 -2.88 -20.59
CA ASP A 46 -1.26 -1.61 -21.28
C ASP A 46 -1.96 -0.48 -20.51
N LEU A 47 -2.81 -0.86 -19.54
CA LEU A 47 -3.42 0.02 -18.56
C LEU A 47 -2.44 0.48 -17.47
N LEU A 48 -1.35 -0.27 -17.23
CA LEU A 48 -0.29 0.06 -16.27
C LEU A 48 0.87 0.79 -16.96
N VAL A 49 1.34 0.24 -18.09
CA VAL A 49 2.49 0.76 -18.83
C VAL A 49 2.09 0.94 -20.29
N PRO A 50 2.27 2.12 -20.89
CA PRO A 50 1.89 2.32 -22.28
C PRO A 50 2.69 1.37 -23.21
N PRO A 51 2.05 0.78 -24.22
CA PRO A 51 2.74 -0.11 -25.16
C PRO A 51 3.78 0.68 -25.95
N ARG A 52 4.91 0.02 -26.26
CA ARG A 52 5.95 0.61 -27.10
C ARG A 52 5.61 0.42 -28.57
N LEU A 53 6.00 1.40 -29.38
CA LEU A 53 5.97 1.27 -30.83
C LEU A 53 7.26 0.57 -31.28
N THR A 54 7.13 -0.50 -32.05
CA THR A 54 8.26 -1.25 -32.62
C THR A 54 7.97 -1.60 -34.08
N ASP A 55 9.02 -1.76 -34.88
CA ASP A 55 8.88 -2.19 -36.28
C ASP A 55 8.26 -3.60 -36.35
N ASP A 56 7.40 -3.82 -37.34
CA ASP A 56 6.80 -5.13 -37.60
C ASP A 56 7.84 -6.07 -38.24
N PRO A 57 8.28 -7.15 -37.56
CA PRO A 57 9.25 -8.08 -38.12
C PRO A 57 8.74 -8.82 -39.37
N ASN A 58 7.42 -8.87 -39.59
CA ASN A 58 6.80 -9.54 -40.74
C ASN A 58 6.45 -8.58 -41.88
N ASN A 59 6.39 -7.26 -41.62
CA ASN A 59 6.01 -6.24 -42.60
C ASN A 59 6.97 -5.03 -42.53
N PRO A 60 8.12 -5.08 -43.24
CA PRO A 60 9.10 -3.99 -43.24
C PRO A 60 8.47 -2.64 -43.61
N GLY A 61 8.70 -1.62 -42.78
CA GLY A 61 8.14 -0.28 -42.93
C GLY A 61 6.80 -0.04 -42.22
N GLN A 62 6.26 -1.04 -41.53
CA GLN A 62 5.11 -0.89 -40.63
C GLN A 62 5.54 -0.91 -39.16
N VAL A 63 4.77 -0.23 -38.31
CA VAL A 63 5.00 -0.13 -36.86
C VAL A 63 3.82 -0.77 -36.13
N ILE A 64 4.12 -1.66 -35.18
CA ILE A 64 3.15 -2.32 -34.31
C ILE A 64 3.29 -1.83 -32.86
N LYS A 65 2.22 -2.01 -32.08
CA LYS A 65 2.24 -1.79 -30.63
C LYS A 65 2.58 -3.10 -29.93
N GLU A 66 3.61 -3.06 -29.10
CA GLU A 66 4.03 -4.18 -28.27
C GLU A 66 3.83 -3.82 -26.80
N SER A 67 3.07 -4.65 -26.09
CA SER A 67 2.86 -4.49 -24.66
C SER A 67 4.15 -4.71 -23.88
N ILE A 68 4.45 -3.80 -22.96
CA ILE A 68 5.63 -3.92 -22.10
C ILE A 68 5.29 -4.83 -20.91
N ARG A 69 6.14 -5.82 -20.64
CA ARG A 69 6.13 -6.58 -19.38
C ARG A 69 7.44 -6.37 -18.64
N LEU A 70 7.31 -6.12 -17.36
CA LEU A 70 8.45 -6.20 -16.45
C LEU A 70 8.86 -7.68 -16.30
N PRO A 71 10.14 -7.96 -16.03
CA PRO A 71 10.54 -9.30 -15.61
C PRO A 71 9.74 -9.72 -14.38
N LEU A 72 9.26 -10.97 -14.34
CA LEU A 72 8.44 -11.48 -13.23
C LEU A 72 9.10 -11.28 -11.86
N SER A 73 10.43 -11.36 -11.78
CA SER A 73 11.17 -11.09 -10.56
C SER A 73 11.00 -9.66 -10.05
N ALA A 74 10.97 -8.67 -10.95
CA ALA A 74 10.73 -7.27 -10.60
C ALA A 74 9.27 -7.08 -10.13
N ASP A 75 8.31 -7.69 -10.83
CA ASP A 75 6.90 -7.65 -10.44
C ASP A 75 6.67 -8.23 -9.05
N LEU A 76 7.25 -9.40 -8.78
CA LEU A 76 7.18 -10.03 -7.47
C LEU A 76 7.85 -9.17 -6.41
N ALA A 77 9.05 -8.65 -6.67
CA ALA A 77 9.81 -7.86 -5.71
C ALA A 77 9.12 -6.53 -5.34
N MET A 78 8.43 -5.91 -6.29
CA MET A 78 7.80 -4.60 -6.10
C MET A 78 6.34 -4.69 -5.64
N HIS A 79 5.59 -5.70 -6.11
CA HIS A 79 4.14 -5.72 -5.93
C HIS A 79 3.62 -6.92 -5.15
N ALA A 80 4.38 -8.01 -4.99
CA ALA A 80 3.94 -9.17 -4.20
C ALA A 80 4.67 -9.28 -2.86
N ALA A 81 6.00 -9.31 -2.91
CA ALA A 81 6.85 -9.53 -1.74
C ALA A 81 6.59 -8.52 -0.60
N PRO A 82 6.48 -7.19 -0.85
CA PRO A 82 6.24 -6.23 0.24
C PRO A 82 4.91 -6.51 0.95
N ALA A 83 3.84 -6.75 0.20
CA ALA A 83 2.52 -7.05 0.75
C ALA A 83 2.51 -8.37 1.53
N VAL A 84 3.08 -9.44 0.97
CA VAL A 84 3.14 -10.75 1.63
C VAL A 84 3.93 -10.67 2.93
N PHE A 85 5.09 -10.02 2.91
CA PHE A 85 5.94 -9.93 4.09
C PHE A 85 5.35 -9.03 5.17
N LEU A 86 4.71 -7.91 4.81
CA LEU A 86 4.01 -7.06 5.76
C LEU A 86 2.80 -7.78 6.38
N LEU A 87 2.02 -8.50 5.57
CA LEU A 87 0.91 -9.31 6.06
C LEU A 87 1.39 -10.42 6.98
N ALA A 88 2.45 -11.15 6.62
CA ALA A 88 3.03 -12.19 7.46
C ALA A 88 3.55 -11.62 8.79
N ASP A 89 4.33 -10.55 8.74
CA ASP A 89 4.83 -9.86 9.95
C ASP A 89 3.69 -9.40 10.85
N PHE A 90 2.66 -8.77 10.28
CA PHE A 90 1.53 -8.31 11.06
C PHE A 90 0.71 -9.47 11.65
N LEU A 91 0.33 -10.44 10.83
CA LEU A 91 -0.55 -11.52 11.24
C LEU A 91 0.13 -12.49 12.21
N LEU A 92 1.44 -12.71 12.10
CA LEU A 92 2.15 -13.75 12.83
C LEU A 92 3.02 -13.20 13.98
N VAL A 93 3.66 -12.04 13.79
CA VAL A 93 4.76 -11.59 14.65
C VAL A 93 4.45 -10.29 15.39
N SER A 94 3.58 -9.43 14.87
CA SER A 94 3.36 -8.09 15.42
C SER A 94 2.07 -7.96 16.24
N PRO A 95 2.07 -7.05 17.25
CA PRO A 95 0.88 -6.75 18.03
C PRO A 95 -0.22 -6.10 17.18
N PRO A 96 -1.48 -6.13 17.64
CA PRO A 96 -2.57 -5.46 16.96
C PRO A 96 -2.33 -3.95 16.89
N PHE A 97 -2.93 -3.29 15.89
CA PHE A 97 -2.78 -1.84 15.76
C PHE A 97 -3.20 -1.09 17.04
N PRO A 98 -2.44 -0.06 17.47
CA PRO A 98 -2.76 0.67 18.68
C PRO A 98 -4.18 1.25 18.64
N LYS A 99 -4.94 1.09 19.73
CA LYS A 99 -6.36 1.52 19.83
C LYS A 99 -6.55 3.02 19.57
N LYS A 100 -5.52 3.84 19.84
CA LYS A 100 -5.54 5.30 19.66
C LYS A 100 -5.32 5.73 18.20
N VAL A 101 -4.81 4.84 17.36
CA VAL A 101 -4.58 5.13 15.96
C VAL A 101 -5.83 4.76 15.16
N ARG A 102 -6.14 5.57 14.15
CA ARG A 102 -7.25 5.32 13.22
C ARG A 102 -6.68 4.94 11.84
N PRO A 103 -6.35 3.66 11.58
CA PRO A 103 -5.69 3.26 10.34
C PRO A 103 -6.43 3.68 9.06
N ALA A 104 -7.77 3.62 9.08
CA ALA A 104 -8.58 4.05 7.96
C ALA A 104 -8.44 5.56 7.66
N PHE A 105 -8.30 6.39 8.69
CA PHE A 105 -8.10 7.83 8.52
C PHE A 105 -6.72 8.13 7.95
N VAL A 106 -5.67 7.48 8.49
CA VAL A 106 -4.29 7.61 8.00
C VAL A 106 -4.19 7.16 6.54
N SER A 107 -4.77 6.00 6.22
CA SER A 107 -4.79 5.46 4.86
C SER A 107 -5.59 6.36 3.92
N GLY A 108 -6.71 6.93 4.38
CA GLY A 108 -7.53 7.86 3.61
C GLY A 108 -6.77 9.14 3.22
N ILE A 109 -5.98 9.70 4.15
CA ILE A 109 -5.11 10.85 3.84
C ILE A 109 -4.08 10.47 2.76
N ALA A 110 -3.43 9.31 2.91
CA ALA A 110 -2.46 8.83 1.93
C ALA A 110 -3.09 8.63 0.54
N THR A 111 -4.29 8.05 0.48
CA THR A 111 -5.04 7.88 -0.78
C THR A 111 -5.36 9.23 -1.43
N VAL A 112 -5.90 10.18 -0.67
CA VAL A 112 -6.22 11.51 -1.21
C VAL A 112 -4.95 12.22 -1.70
N ALA A 113 -3.87 12.17 -0.93
CA ALA A 113 -2.58 12.75 -1.32
C ALA A 113 -2.07 12.13 -2.62
N TYR A 114 -2.17 10.81 -2.78
CA TYR A 114 -1.78 10.10 -3.99
C TYR A 114 -2.65 10.49 -5.20
N CYS A 115 -3.98 10.56 -5.05
CA CYS A 115 -4.86 10.99 -6.12
C CYS A 115 -4.56 12.43 -6.57
N VAL A 116 -4.35 13.35 -5.63
CA VAL A 116 -3.97 14.74 -5.93
C VAL A 116 -2.63 14.79 -6.68
N TRP A 117 -1.65 13.97 -6.26
CA TRP A 117 -0.38 13.85 -6.94
C TRP A 117 -0.53 13.35 -8.38
N CYS A 118 -1.35 12.32 -8.61
CA CYS A 118 -1.65 11.82 -9.96
C CYS A 118 -2.25 12.89 -10.88
N GLU A 119 -3.24 13.65 -10.41
CA GLU A 119 -3.83 14.75 -11.19
C GLU A 119 -2.81 15.87 -11.46
N ARG A 120 -1.93 16.16 -10.48
CA ARG A 120 -0.84 17.13 -10.67
C ARG A 120 0.18 16.65 -11.70
N CYS A 121 0.58 15.38 -11.66
CA CYS A 121 1.46 14.78 -12.66
C CYS A 121 0.84 14.88 -14.05
N ALA A 122 -0.46 14.60 -14.20
CA ALA A 122 -1.15 14.74 -15.47
C ALA A 122 -1.17 16.19 -15.98
N ALA A 123 -1.42 17.16 -15.08
CA ALA A 123 -1.41 18.58 -15.44
C ALA A 123 -0.03 19.08 -15.89
N VAL A 124 1.06 18.52 -15.36
CA VAL A 124 2.43 18.92 -15.69
C VAL A 124 2.98 18.17 -16.91
N ASN A 125 2.76 16.85 -16.97
CA ASN A 125 3.36 15.98 -17.99
C ASN A 125 2.46 15.82 -19.24
N GLY A 126 1.21 16.27 -19.18
CA GLY A 126 0.22 16.08 -20.25
C GLY A 126 -0.40 14.68 -20.30
N HIS A 127 0.06 13.75 -19.46
CA HIS A 127 -0.50 12.40 -19.35
C HIS A 127 -0.42 11.89 -17.90
N TYR A 128 -1.30 10.96 -17.54
CA TYR A 128 -1.27 10.31 -16.23
C TYR A 128 -0.08 9.36 -16.10
N PRO A 129 0.37 9.06 -14.86
CA PRO A 129 1.37 8.02 -14.60
C PRO A 129 0.95 6.65 -15.14
N TYR A 130 -0.36 6.35 -15.11
CA TYR A 130 -0.94 5.12 -15.64
C TYR A 130 -1.93 5.44 -16.77
N PRO A 131 -1.83 4.76 -17.93
CA PRO A 131 -2.77 4.93 -19.03
C PRO A 131 -4.24 4.76 -18.61
N LEU A 132 -4.55 3.84 -17.68
CA LEU A 132 -5.89 3.65 -17.12
C LEU A 132 -6.56 4.95 -16.70
N LEU A 133 -5.84 5.84 -16.01
CA LEU A 133 -6.42 7.10 -15.50
C LEU A 133 -6.69 8.12 -16.61
N GLY A 134 -5.94 8.05 -17.71
CA GLY A 134 -6.13 8.89 -18.88
C GLY A 134 -7.29 8.44 -19.77
N LEU A 135 -7.63 7.14 -19.75
CA LEU A 135 -8.78 6.59 -20.47
C LEU A 135 -10.12 6.97 -19.82
N LEU A 136 -10.10 7.27 -18.52
CA LEU A 136 -11.29 7.61 -17.75
C LEU A 136 -11.55 9.11 -17.76
N SER A 137 -12.79 9.49 -18.06
CA SER A 137 -13.27 10.85 -17.77
C SER A 137 -13.38 11.07 -16.26
N LEU A 138 -13.66 12.31 -15.83
CA LEU A 138 -13.64 12.70 -14.42
C LEU A 138 -14.51 11.78 -13.54
N TRP A 139 -15.76 11.51 -13.93
CA TRP A 139 -16.70 10.75 -13.09
C TRP A 139 -16.31 9.27 -12.91
N PRO A 140 -15.99 8.50 -13.97
CA PRO A 140 -15.46 7.15 -13.81
C PRO A 140 -14.15 7.11 -13.01
N ARG A 141 -13.28 8.10 -13.17
CA ARG A 141 -12.02 8.17 -12.41
C ARG A 141 -12.25 8.41 -10.92
N LEU A 142 -13.17 9.30 -10.56
CA LEU A 142 -13.61 9.47 -9.18
C LEU A 142 -14.25 8.18 -8.63
N GLY A 143 -15.03 7.47 -9.47
CA GLY A 143 -15.58 6.15 -9.13
C GLY A 143 -14.49 5.10 -8.85
N LEU A 144 -13.44 5.07 -9.65
CA LEU A 144 -12.26 4.22 -9.42
C LEU A 144 -11.59 4.56 -8.08
N TYR A 145 -11.34 5.85 -7.80
CA TYR A 145 -10.76 6.28 -6.52
C TYR A 145 -11.63 5.91 -5.32
N ALA A 146 -12.95 6.03 -5.45
CA ALA A 146 -13.90 5.58 -4.43
C ALA A 146 -13.85 4.06 -4.24
N GLY A 147 -13.80 3.28 -5.33
CA GLY A 147 -13.66 1.83 -5.29
C GLY A 147 -12.36 1.38 -4.61
N CYS A 148 -11.24 2.03 -4.89
CA CYS A 148 -9.97 1.81 -4.19
C CYS A 148 -10.08 2.11 -2.70
N SER A 149 -10.79 3.20 -2.34
CA SER A 149 -11.01 3.57 -0.93
C SER A 149 -11.86 2.56 -0.18
N VAL A 150 -12.92 2.04 -0.80
CA VAL A 150 -13.74 0.96 -0.24
C VAL A 150 -12.92 -0.31 -0.07
N THR A 151 -12.14 -0.69 -1.09
CA THR A 151 -11.27 -1.87 -1.05
C THR A 151 -10.26 -1.77 0.10
N MET A 152 -9.67 -0.59 0.31
CA MET A 152 -8.78 -0.32 1.45
C MET A 152 -9.45 -0.59 2.80
N VAL A 153 -10.70 -0.12 2.98
CA VAL A 153 -11.46 -0.32 4.22
C VAL A 153 -11.75 -1.81 4.43
N LEU A 154 -12.11 -2.53 3.37
CA LEU A 154 -12.34 -3.98 3.42
C LEU A 154 -11.06 -4.74 3.79
N VAL A 155 -9.92 -4.40 3.19
CA VAL A 155 -8.60 -4.97 3.52
C VAL A 155 -8.28 -4.75 4.99
N LEU A 156 -8.41 -3.51 5.48
CA LEU A 156 -8.19 -3.19 6.89
C LEU A 156 -9.09 -4.00 7.84
N GLY A 157 -10.37 -4.14 7.49
CA GLY A 157 -11.32 -4.95 8.26
C GLY A 157 -10.92 -6.43 8.27
N ALA A 158 -10.64 -6.99 7.09
CA ALA A 158 -10.25 -8.39 6.94
C ALA A 158 -8.98 -8.71 7.71
N VAL A 159 -7.92 -7.91 7.53
CA VAL A 159 -6.63 -8.12 8.20
C VAL A 159 -6.79 -8.06 9.72
N ARG A 160 -7.56 -7.11 10.26
CA ARG A 160 -7.82 -7.02 11.71
C ARG A 160 -8.64 -8.20 12.24
N THR A 161 -9.64 -8.66 11.48
CA THR A 161 -10.44 -9.82 11.85
C THR A 161 -9.61 -11.09 11.85
N ILE A 162 -8.77 -11.30 10.83
CA ILE A 162 -7.86 -12.46 10.74
C ILE A 162 -6.85 -12.41 11.88
N HIS A 163 -6.22 -11.26 12.12
CA HIS A 163 -5.29 -11.07 13.24
C HIS A 163 -5.92 -11.45 14.58
N SER A 164 -7.11 -10.91 14.86
CA SER A 164 -7.86 -11.22 16.09
C SER A 164 -8.26 -12.70 16.18
N ALA A 165 -8.60 -13.35 15.06
CA ALA A 165 -8.90 -14.77 15.03
C ALA A 165 -7.66 -15.63 15.35
N LEU A 166 -6.49 -15.27 14.81
CA LEU A 166 -5.22 -15.93 15.10
C LEU A 166 -4.84 -15.75 16.58
N ASP A 167 -4.97 -14.53 17.12
CA ASP A 167 -4.73 -14.25 18.54
C ASP A 167 -5.59 -15.14 19.45
N ARG A 168 -6.88 -15.27 19.15
CA ARG A 168 -7.78 -16.16 19.89
C ARG A 168 -7.39 -17.63 19.74
N ARG A 169 -7.08 -18.07 18.51
CA ARG A 169 -6.77 -19.47 18.18
C ARG A 169 -5.49 -19.97 18.85
N TYR A 170 -4.50 -19.11 18.96
CA TYR A 170 -3.17 -19.41 19.51
C TYR A 170 -2.95 -18.81 20.90
N LYS A 171 -3.96 -18.16 21.49
CA LYS A 171 -3.91 -17.50 22.81
C LYS A 171 -2.70 -16.56 22.95
N ARG A 172 -2.41 -15.80 21.90
CA ARG A 172 -1.28 -14.86 21.89
C ARG A 172 -1.56 -13.70 22.83
N VAL A 173 -0.55 -13.35 23.61
CA VAL A 173 -0.56 -12.19 24.52
C VAL A 173 0.49 -11.21 24.03
N TRP A 174 0.08 -9.96 23.88
CA TRP A 174 0.94 -8.88 23.42
C TRP A 174 1.20 -7.93 24.58
N ASP A 175 2.44 -7.47 24.71
CA ASP A 175 2.81 -6.46 25.70
C ASP A 175 2.38 -5.07 25.20
N ASP A 176 1.47 -4.42 25.92
CA ASP A 176 0.90 -3.11 25.57
C ASP A 176 1.88 -1.94 25.80
N THR A 177 3.08 -2.19 26.35
CA THR A 177 4.09 -1.16 26.66
C THR A 177 4.46 -0.25 25.48
N VAL A 178 4.47 -0.76 24.25
CA VAL A 178 4.73 0.06 23.04
C VAL A 178 3.56 1.02 22.77
N ALA A 179 2.32 0.57 22.94
CA ALA A 179 1.13 1.41 22.76
C ALA A 179 1.03 2.49 23.86
N GLU A 180 1.43 2.17 25.09
CA GLU A 180 1.52 3.12 26.21
C GLU A 180 2.63 4.16 25.99
N THR A 181 3.79 3.76 25.47
CA THR A 181 4.90 4.67 25.16
C THR A 181 4.52 5.69 24.08
N ILE A 182 3.82 5.25 23.03
CA ILE A 182 3.30 6.14 21.96
C ILE A 182 2.27 7.11 22.54
N ALA A 183 1.35 6.60 23.35
CA ALA A 183 0.35 7.41 24.04
C ALA A 183 0.96 8.49 24.93
N GLY A 184 2.02 8.16 25.67
CA GLY A 184 2.76 9.09 26.52
C GLY A 184 3.42 10.21 25.70
N LYS A 185 4.21 9.85 24.67
CA LYS A 185 4.92 10.81 23.82
C LYS A 185 3.98 11.77 23.06
N VAL A 186 2.86 11.27 22.53
CA VAL A 186 1.84 12.12 21.86
C VAL A 186 1.12 13.02 22.86
N GLY A 187 0.84 12.52 24.07
CA GLY A 187 0.25 13.32 25.16
C GLY A 187 1.17 14.46 25.61
N GLU A 188 2.47 14.23 25.68
CA GLU A 188 3.46 15.28 26.00
C GLU A 188 3.57 16.33 24.90
N LEU A 189 3.61 15.93 23.62
CA LEU A 189 3.64 16.86 22.49
C LEU A 189 2.38 17.74 22.44
N SER A 190 1.21 17.18 22.76
CA SER A 190 -0.04 17.93 22.83
C SER A 190 -0.11 18.88 24.03
N LYS A 191 0.58 18.58 25.13
CA LYS A 191 0.69 19.49 26.29
C LYS A 191 1.69 20.62 26.05
N LYS A 192 2.70 20.40 25.21
CA LYS A 192 3.73 21.40 24.87
C LYS A 192 3.23 22.49 23.91
N HIS A 193 2.04 22.32 23.31
CA HIS A 193 1.40 23.27 22.38
C HIS A 193 0.08 23.84 22.93
N LYS A 194 -0.12 23.77 24.25
CA LYS A 194 -1.14 24.54 24.99
C LYS A 194 -0.44 25.56 25.86
#